data_AF-A0A5J4PTH7-F1
#
_entry.id   AF-A0A5J4PTH7-F1
#
_cell.length_a   1.000
_cell.length_b   1.000
_cell.length_c   1.000
_cell.angle_alpha   90.00
_cell.angle_beta   90.00
_cell.angle_gamma   90.00
#
_symmetry.space_group_name_H-M   'P 1'
#
loop_
_entity.id
_entity.type
_entity.pdbx_description
1 polymer ?
#
loop_
_entity_poly.entity_id
_entity_poly.type
_entity_poly.pdbx_seq_one_letter_code
_entity_poly.pdbx_strand_id
1 'polypeptide(L)'
;MGTKRISANTFAVQIKPKTATCFTSIQSGVFTLDNAKYWYLNYIYNFMYKCLDRKRFHFVLADTDSIYIAISGDPNKDCHQQFEAIVKDKQFYDQHVYNYLPDPNKDIYDYKKMLGFGIENEGYELTSLGP
;
A
#
# COMPACT_ATOMS: atom_id res chain seq x y z
N MET A 1 -21.25 22.50 17.63
CA MET A 1 -20.48 23.59 16.97
C MET A 1 -21.14 24.90 17.33
N GLY A 2 -20.37 25.92 17.69
CA GLY A 2 -20.92 27.24 17.99
C GLY A 2 -20.49 28.23 16.92
N THR A 3 -21.43 28.79 16.18
CA THR A 3 -21.20 29.93 15.29
C THR A 3 -21.69 31.19 15.99
N LYS A 4 -20.84 32.22 16.08
CA LYS A 4 -21.22 33.53 16.61
C LYS A 4 -21.18 34.54 15.47
N ARG A 5 -22.32 35.16 15.15
CA ARG A 5 -22.41 36.19 14.12
C ARG A 5 -21.69 37.46 14.60
N ILE A 6 -20.78 37.98 13.79
CA ILE A 6 -20.03 39.22 14.08
C ILE A 6 -20.61 40.39 13.27
N SER A 7 -21.07 40.16 12.04
CA SER A 7 -21.69 41.20 11.19
C SER A 7 -22.77 40.61 10.27
N ALA A 8 -23.34 41.44 9.38
CA ALA A 8 -24.39 41.01 8.43
C ALA A 8 -24.04 39.73 7.66
N ASN A 9 -22.78 39.62 7.23
CA ASN A 9 -22.29 38.52 6.40
C ASN A 9 -21.02 37.85 6.97
N THR A 10 -20.66 38.11 8.24
CA THR A 10 -19.44 37.57 8.85
C THR A 10 -19.77 36.80 10.12
N PHE A 11 -19.31 35.56 10.18
CA PHE A 11 -19.50 34.66 11.32
C PHE A 11 -18.14 34.19 11.82
N ALA A 12 -17.93 34.26 13.15
CA ALA A 12 -16.83 33.54 13.77
C ALA A 12 -17.23 32.08 13.93
N VAL A 13 -16.42 31.20 13.35
CA VAL A 13 -16.51 29.76 13.51
C VAL A 13 -15.44 29.33 14.49
N GLN A 14 -15.83 28.92 15.70
CA GLN A 14 -14.90 28.31 16.64
C GLN A 14 -14.85 26.81 16.37
N ILE A 15 -13.76 26.36 15.75
CA ILE A 15 -13.46 24.94 15.63
C ILE A 15 -12.94 24.50 17.01
N LYS A 16 -13.77 23.82 17.80
CA LYS A 16 -13.25 23.13 19.00
C LYS A 16 -12.15 22.18 18.53
N PRO A 17 -10.91 22.26 19.04
CA PRO A 17 -9.95 21.21 18.80
C PRO A 17 -10.58 19.93 19.35
N LYS A 18 -10.85 18.96 18.48
CA LYS A 18 -11.23 17.61 18.90
C LYS A 18 -9.98 17.02 19.52
N THR A 19 -9.82 17.16 20.83
CA THR A 19 -8.86 16.36 21.59
C THR A 19 -9.18 14.90 21.32
N ALA A 20 -8.31 14.21 20.59
CA ALA A 20 -8.34 12.77 20.43
C ALA A 20 -7.59 12.16 21.60
N THR A 21 -8.32 11.60 22.56
CA THR A 21 -7.71 10.90 23.70
C THR A 21 -7.38 9.49 23.24
N CYS A 22 -6.10 9.24 22.92
CA CYS A 22 -5.60 7.90 22.69
C CYS A 22 -5.12 7.33 24.04
N PHE A 23 -5.82 6.31 24.56
CA PHE A 23 -5.44 5.62 25.80
C PHE A 23 -4.38 4.53 25.57
N THR A 24 -4.05 4.26 24.32
CA THR A 24 -3.05 3.27 23.93
C THR A 24 -1.65 3.80 24.27
N SER A 25 -0.81 2.95 24.88
CA SER A 25 0.55 3.34 25.22
C SER A 25 1.36 3.62 23.95
N ILE A 26 2.32 4.56 24.04
CA ILE A 26 3.27 4.86 22.95
C ILE A 26 3.98 3.58 22.50
N GLN A 27 4.28 2.67 23.43
CA GLN A 27 4.92 1.38 23.16
C GLN A 27 4.11 0.52 22.18
N SER A 28 2.77 0.51 22.30
CA SER A 28 1.94 -0.22 21.35
C SER A 28 1.99 0.40 19.96
N GLY A 29 2.06 1.73 19.85
CA GLY A 29 2.27 2.42 18.56
C GLY A 29 3.61 2.06 17.92
N VAL A 30 4.69 2.06 18.72
CA VAL A 30 6.02 1.65 18.25
C VAL A 30 6.02 0.19 17.79
N PHE A 31 5.42 -0.72 18.56
CA PHE A 31 5.30 -2.13 18.19
C PHE A 31 4.56 -2.32 16.86
N THR A 32 3.42 -1.63 16.67
CA THR A 32 2.66 -1.71 15.41
C THR A 32 3.50 -1.23 14.23
N LEU A 33 4.21 -0.11 14.37
CA LEU A 33 5.06 0.44 13.31
C LEU A 33 6.25 -0.49 12.97
N ASP A 34 6.92 -1.04 13.98
CA ASP A 34 8.05 -1.95 13.75
C ASP A 34 7.60 -3.28 13.15
N ASN A 35 6.42 -3.78 13.54
CA ASN A 35 5.83 -4.96 12.92
C ASN A 35 5.47 -4.70 11.44
N ALA A 36 4.87 -3.55 11.11
CA ALA A 36 4.59 -3.17 9.72
C ALA A 36 5.87 -3.09 8.88
N LYS A 37 6.92 -2.44 9.39
CA LYS A 37 8.24 -2.39 8.73
C LYS A 37 8.82 -3.78 8.49
N TYR A 38 8.80 -4.65 9.49
CA TYR A 38 9.28 -6.02 9.37
C TYR A 38 8.61 -6.73 8.19
N TRP A 39 7.29 -6.61 8.11
CA TRP A 39 6.49 -7.24 7.07
C TRP A 39 6.75 -6.69 5.67
N TYR A 40 6.92 -5.38 5.53
CA TYR A 40 7.36 -4.78 4.26
C TYR A 40 8.74 -5.27 3.83
N LEU A 41 9.72 -5.25 4.74
CA LEU A 41 11.07 -5.71 4.44
C LEU A 41 11.06 -7.20 4.08
N ASN A 42 10.29 -8.00 4.80
CA ASN A 42 10.13 -9.41 4.47
C ASN A 42 9.55 -9.61 3.05
N TYR A 43 8.48 -8.89 2.71
CA TYR A 43 7.89 -8.97 1.37
C TYR A 43 8.86 -8.51 0.27
N ILE A 44 9.54 -7.38 0.47
CA ILE A 44 10.45 -6.82 -0.53
C ILE A 44 11.68 -7.72 -0.73
N TYR A 45 12.38 -8.07 0.35
CA TYR A 45 13.64 -8.78 0.25
C TYR A 45 13.48 -10.29 0.08
N ASN A 46 12.50 -10.91 0.76
CA ASN A 46 12.33 -12.36 0.74
C ASN A 46 11.37 -12.85 -0.34
N PHE A 47 10.60 -11.97 -0.98
CA PHE A 47 9.76 -12.33 -2.12
C PHE A 47 10.12 -11.52 -3.37
N MET A 48 9.85 -10.20 -3.39
CA MET A 48 9.96 -9.41 -4.62
C MET A 48 11.35 -9.46 -5.24
N TYR A 49 12.41 -9.25 -4.46
CA TYR A 49 13.78 -9.25 -4.98
C TYR A 49 14.29 -10.62 -5.43
N LYS A 50 13.66 -11.71 -4.95
CA LYS A 50 14.04 -13.07 -5.36
C LYS A 50 13.44 -13.46 -6.71
N CYS A 51 12.19 -13.09 -6.97
CA CYS A 51 11.49 -13.55 -8.18
C CYS A 51 11.18 -12.47 -9.22
N LEU A 52 11.20 -11.18 -8.87
CA LEU A 52 10.82 -10.10 -9.79
C LEU A 52 12.03 -9.41 -10.44
N ASP A 53 11.80 -8.83 -11.62
CA ASP A 53 12.80 -8.01 -12.30
C ASP A 53 12.91 -6.61 -11.71
N ARG A 54 13.94 -6.41 -10.89
CA ARG A 54 14.28 -5.12 -10.24
C ARG A 54 14.52 -3.95 -11.21
N LYS A 55 14.69 -4.20 -12.50
CA LYS A 55 14.78 -3.14 -13.53
C LYS A 55 13.43 -2.70 -14.07
N ARG A 56 12.37 -3.47 -13.78
CA ARG A 56 11.03 -3.29 -14.33
C ARG A 56 10.01 -2.85 -13.29
N PHE A 57 10.44 -2.49 -12.08
CA PHE A 57 9.58 -1.82 -11.12
C PHE A 57 10.35 -0.78 -10.32
N HIS A 58 9.62 0.21 -9.81
CA HIS A 58 10.14 1.24 -8.93
C HIS A 58 9.18 1.48 -7.76
N PHE A 59 9.71 1.63 -6.56
CA PHE A 59 8.93 2.10 -5.41
C PHE A 59 8.66 3.59 -5.57
N VAL A 60 7.38 3.96 -5.49
CA VAL A 60 6.91 5.33 -5.68
C VAL A 60 6.71 6.01 -4.34
N LEU A 61 5.92 5.38 -3.48
CA LEU A 61 5.57 5.88 -2.16
C LEU A 61 5.35 4.69 -1.23
N ALA A 62 5.66 4.86 0.05
CA ALA A 62 5.24 3.95 1.10
C ALA A 62 4.54 4.76 2.19
N ASP A 63 3.36 4.31 2.60
CA ASP A 63 2.64 4.80 3.77
C ASP A 63 2.59 3.70 4.85
N THR A 64 1.87 3.94 5.93
CA THR A 64 1.78 3.08 7.11
C THR A 64 1.18 1.71 6.78
N ASP A 65 0.25 1.66 5.83
CA ASP A 65 -0.54 0.47 5.48
C ASP A 65 -0.47 0.09 3.99
N SER A 66 0.25 0.86 3.16
CA SER A 66 0.37 0.61 1.72
C SER A 66 1.74 0.95 1.15
N ILE A 67 2.10 0.29 0.03
CA ILE A 67 3.24 0.66 -0.81
C ILE A 67 2.75 0.78 -2.25
N TYR A 68 3.09 1.90 -2.88
CA TYR A 68 2.83 2.18 -4.27
C TYR A 68 4.06 1.81 -5.10
N ILE A 69 3.85 0.96 -6.12
CA ILE A 69 4.90 0.44 -6.97
C ILE A 69 4.51 0.72 -8.42
N ALA A 70 5.38 1.37 -9.17
CA ALA A 70 5.26 1.48 -10.62
C ALA A 70 5.85 0.22 -11.25
N ILE A 71 5.11 -0.43 -12.15
CA ILE A 71 5.53 -1.67 -12.82
C ILE A 71 5.55 -1.44 -14.33
N SER A 72 6.67 -1.76 -14.96
CA SER A 72 6.79 -1.83 -16.41
C SER A 72 6.28 -3.18 -16.90
N GLY A 73 4.97 -3.26 -17.12
CA GLY A 73 4.28 -4.44 -17.63
C GLY A 73 4.59 -4.76 -19.10
N ASP A 74 3.91 -5.77 -19.64
CA ASP A 74 3.88 -6.10 -21.06
C ASP A 74 2.82 -5.22 -21.75
N PRO A 75 3.19 -4.42 -22.77
CA PRO A 75 2.25 -3.56 -23.49
C PRO A 75 1.18 -4.33 -24.29
N ASN A 76 1.36 -5.65 -24.48
CA ASN A 76 0.38 -6.50 -25.16
C ASN A 76 -0.65 -7.13 -24.20
N LYS A 77 -0.50 -6.91 -22.89
CA LYS A 77 -1.41 -7.41 -21.86
C LYS A 77 -2.12 -6.24 -21.17
N ASP A 78 -3.27 -6.53 -20.59
CA ASP A 78 -3.98 -5.56 -19.75
C ASP A 78 -3.27 -5.34 -18.41
N CYS A 79 -3.81 -4.43 -17.60
CA CYS A 79 -3.31 -4.10 -16.27
C CYS A 79 -3.43 -5.22 -15.22
N HIS A 80 -4.30 -6.20 -15.46
CA HIS A 80 -4.51 -7.35 -14.58
C HIS A 80 -3.35 -8.34 -14.64
N GLN A 81 -2.38 -8.13 -15.53
CA GLN A 81 -1.11 -8.85 -15.53
C GLN A 81 -0.30 -8.69 -14.22
N GLN A 82 -0.52 -7.60 -13.47
CA GLN A 82 0.16 -7.33 -12.19
C GLN A 82 1.68 -7.60 -12.25
N PHE A 83 2.21 -8.48 -11.39
CA PHE A 83 3.62 -8.85 -11.38
C PHE A 83 4.02 -9.85 -12.47
N GLU A 84 3.08 -10.56 -13.10
CA GLU A 84 3.39 -11.69 -13.97
C GLU A 84 4.37 -11.34 -15.10
N ALA A 85 4.24 -10.15 -15.67
CA ALA A 85 5.10 -9.68 -16.76
C ALA A 85 6.53 -9.36 -16.33
N ILE A 86 6.80 -9.26 -15.03
CA ILE A 86 8.13 -8.97 -14.49
C ILE A 86 8.69 -10.13 -13.66
N VAL A 87 8.01 -11.27 -13.61
CA VAL A 87 8.53 -12.47 -12.93
C VAL A 87 9.70 -13.06 -13.73
N LYS A 88 10.87 -13.17 -13.09
CA LYS A 88 12.06 -13.85 -13.63
C LYS A 88 12.19 -15.29 -13.14
N ASP A 89 11.84 -15.54 -11.87
CA ASP A 89 11.83 -16.88 -11.30
C ASP A 89 10.38 -17.32 -11.07
N LYS A 90 9.81 -17.94 -12.10
CA LYS A 90 8.41 -18.38 -12.10
C LYS A 90 8.17 -19.51 -11.10
N GLN A 91 9.13 -20.41 -10.95
CA GLN A 91 9.03 -21.52 -9.99
C GLN A 91 8.96 -20.99 -8.56
N PHE A 92 9.86 -20.07 -8.18
CA PHE A 92 9.81 -19.44 -6.86
C PHE A 92 8.54 -18.62 -6.68
N TYR A 93 8.13 -17.86 -7.70
CA TYR A 93 6.91 -17.05 -7.64
C TYR A 93 5.68 -17.91 -7.37
N ASP A 94 5.44 -18.94 -8.17
CA ASP A 94 4.25 -19.79 -8.07
C ASP A 94 4.20 -20.56 -6.74
N GLN A 95 5.37 -20.92 -6.18
CA GLN A 95 5.47 -21.56 -4.87
C GLN A 95 5.17 -20.62 -3.69
N HIS A 96 5.47 -19.33 -3.84
CA HIS A 96 5.48 -18.40 -2.69
C HIS A 96 4.51 -17.24 -2.77
N VAL A 97 3.91 -16.93 -3.93
CA VAL A 97 3.01 -15.78 -4.11
C VAL A 97 1.87 -15.80 -3.10
N TYR A 98 1.25 -16.96 -2.91
CA TYR A 98 0.16 -17.15 -1.96
C TYR A 98 0.62 -17.29 -0.49
N ASN A 99 1.88 -17.01 -0.14
CA ASN A 99 2.23 -16.72 1.26
C ASN A 99 2.06 -15.24 1.58
N TYR A 100 2.06 -14.37 0.57
CA TYR A 100 1.97 -12.93 0.74
C TYR A 100 0.64 -12.36 0.24
N LEU A 101 0.15 -12.83 -0.90
CA LEU A 101 -1.08 -12.37 -1.54
C LEU A 101 -2.23 -13.38 -1.37
N PRO A 102 -3.50 -12.93 -1.43
CA PRO A 102 -4.66 -13.81 -1.41
C PRO A 102 -4.63 -14.81 -2.56
N ASP A 103 -4.97 -16.06 -2.26
CA ASP A 103 -5.18 -17.13 -3.22
C ASP A 103 -6.64 -17.06 -3.69
N PRO A 104 -6.88 -16.84 -4.99
CA PRO A 104 -8.24 -16.75 -5.52
C PRO A 104 -9.03 -18.06 -5.38
N ASN A 105 -8.35 -19.19 -5.15
CA ASN A 105 -8.98 -20.49 -5.00
C ASN A 105 -9.35 -20.83 -3.55
N LYS A 106 -8.99 -19.96 -2.59
CA LYS A 106 -9.28 -20.17 -1.17
C LYS A 106 -10.44 -19.31 -0.69
N ASP A 107 -10.96 -19.66 0.48
CA ASP A 107 -12.14 -19.03 1.06
C ASP A 107 -11.84 -17.64 1.67
N ILE A 108 -12.86 -17.07 2.32
CA ILE A 108 -12.83 -15.74 2.93
C ILE A 108 -11.71 -15.54 3.97
N TYR A 109 -11.14 -16.61 4.54
CA TYR A 109 -10.06 -16.50 5.51
C TYR A 109 -8.72 -16.18 4.83
N ASP A 110 -8.56 -16.53 3.55
CA ASP A 110 -7.34 -16.24 2.80
C ASP A 110 -7.29 -14.78 2.29
N TYR A 111 -8.46 -14.10 2.22
CA TYR A 111 -8.54 -12.64 2.04
C TYR A 111 -7.98 -11.84 3.22
N LYS A 112 -7.78 -12.46 4.40
CA LYS A 112 -7.16 -11.81 5.57
C LYS A 112 -5.63 -11.86 5.56
N LYS A 113 -5.02 -12.28 4.45
CA LYS A 113 -3.58 -12.07 4.28
C LYS A 113 -3.25 -10.60 4.41
N MET A 114 -2.07 -10.34 4.94
CA MET A 114 -1.66 -9.00 5.29
C MET A 114 -1.56 -8.04 4.10
N LEU A 115 -1.25 -8.56 2.90
CA LEU A 115 -1.07 -7.74 1.71
C LEU A 115 -2.19 -8.03 0.72
N GLY A 116 -2.69 -6.96 0.10
CA GLY A 116 -3.52 -7.02 -1.10
C GLY A 116 -2.78 -6.39 -2.27
N PHE A 117 -3.28 -6.61 -3.48
CA PHE A 117 -2.78 -5.96 -4.68
C PHE A 117 -3.90 -5.13 -5.31
N GLY A 118 -3.70 -3.82 -5.41
CA GLY A 118 -4.64 -2.86 -6.02
C GLY A 118 -4.00 -2.16 -7.20
N ILE A 119 -4.79 -1.92 -8.25
CA ILE A 119 -4.38 -1.13 -9.42
C ILE A 119 -4.86 0.30 -9.20
N GLU A 120 -3.93 1.24 -9.11
CA GLU A 120 -4.24 2.65 -8.86
C GLU A 120 -4.42 3.43 -10.15
N ASN A 121 -3.51 3.24 -11.11
CA ASN A 121 -3.52 3.92 -12.40
C ASN A 121 -2.85 3.06 -13.48
N GLU A 122 -3.21 3.32 -14.73
CA GLU A 122 -2.66 2.68 -15.92
C GLU A 122 -2.28 3.75 -16.95
N GLY A 123 -1.18 3.53 -17.67
CA GLY A 123 -0.74 4.46 -18.71
C GLY A 123 0.58 4.05 -19.35
N TYR A 124 0.83 4.60 -20.55
CA TYR A 124 2.11 4.42 -21.26
C TYR A 124 3.28 5.09 -20.54
N GLU A 125 3.01 6.23 -19.90
CA GLU A 125 3.98 6.94 -19.07
C GLU A 125 3.32 7.29 -17.73
N LEU A 126 3.98 6.91 -16.64
CA LEU A 126 3.58 7.27 -15.28
C LEU A 126 4.63 8.22 -14.73
N THR A 127 4.25 9.48 -14.52
CA THR A 127 5.08 10.46 -13.82
C THR A 127 4.64 10.53 -12.37
N SER A 128 5.52 10.17 -11.45
CA SER A 128 5.32 10.44 -10.03
C SER A 128 6.17 11.63 -9.62
N LEU A 129 5.52 12.63 -9.02
CA LEU A 129 6.20 13.73 -8.36
C LEU A 129 6.35 13.37 -6.89
N GLY A 130 7.59 13.17 -6.45
CA GLY A 130 7.90 13.06 -5.03
C GLY A 130 7.73 14.42 -4.32
N PRO A 131 7.49 14.43 -3.00
CA PRO A 131 7.51 15.64 -2.19
C PRO A 131 8.88 16.32 -2.16
#